data_AF-A0A4Q7PL89-F1
#
_entry.id   AF-A0A4Q7PL89-F1
#
_cell.length_a   1.000
_cell.length_b   1.000
_cell.length_c   1.000
_cell.angle_alpha   90.00
_cell.angle_beta   90.00
_cell.angle_gamma   90.00
#
_symmetry.space_group_name_H-M   'P 1'
#
loop_
_entity.id
_entity.type
_entity.pdbx_description
1 polymer ?
#
loop_
_entity_poly.entity_id
_entity_poly.type
_entity_poly.pdbx_seq_one_letter_code
_entity_poly.pdbx_strand_id
1 'polypeptide(L)' 'MRTYEITVRHEDVEFASYFVQARTAEEARAEHEASNYGTKIVSVKWIRNK' A
#
# COMPACT_ATOMS: atom_id res chain seq x y z
N MET A 1 8.69 -11.28 -7.23
CA MET A 1 7.79 -10.43 -6.41
C MET A 1 8.64 -9.58 -5.49
N ARG A 2 8.18 -8.38 -5.18
CA ARG A 2 8.84 -7.40 -4.31
C ARG A 2 7.84 -6.91 -3.28
N THR A 3 8.30 -6.61 -2.08
CA THR A 3 7.46 -6.03 -1.03
C THR A 3 7.41 -4.52 -1.19
N TYR A 4 6.19 -3.99 -1.23
CA TYR A 4 5.88 -2.57 -1.26
C TYR A 4 5.21 -2.21 0.07
N GLU A 5 5.63 -1.09 0.65
CA GLU A 5 4.96 -0.44 1.76
C GLU A 5 3.97 0.57 1.19
N ILE A 6 2.71 0.42 1.55
CA ILE A 6 1.60 1.27 1.13
C ILE A 6 1.14 2.03 2.35
N THR A 7 1.37 3.34 2.37
CA THR A 7 0.84 4.21 3.40
C THR A 7 -0.50 4.76 2.93
N VAL A 8 -1.50 4.63 3.78
CA VAL A 8 -2.84 5.11 3.52
C VAL A 8 -3.32 6.02 4.63
N ARG A 9 -4.21 6.92 4.26
CA ARG A 9 -4.92 7.79 5.20
C ARG A 9 -6.38 7.35 5.23
N HIS A 10 -6.82 6.92 6.39
CA HIS A 10 -8.23 6.70 6.67
C HIS A 10 -8.82 8.01 7.24
N GLU A 11 -10.09 8.31 6.96
CA GLU A 11 -10.73 9.52 7.53
C GLU A 11 -10.75 9.49 9.06
N ASP A 12 -10.82 8.29 9.63
CA ASP A 12 -10.96 8.05 11.08
C ASP A 12 -9.65 7.62 11.79
N VAL A 13 -8.56 7.37 11.06
CA VAL A 13 -7.31 6.84 11.65
C VAL A 13 -6.09 7.65 11.18
N GLU A 14 -5.19 7.97 12.12
CA GLU A 14 -3.83 8.43 11.81
C GLU A 14 -3.15 7.45 10.85
N PHE A 15 -2.25 7.94 10.00
CA PHE A 15 -1.64 7.22 8.87
C PHE A 15 -1.33 5.74 9.17
N ALA A 16 -1.83 4.82 8.33
CA ALA A 16 -1.58 3.39 8.44
C ALA A 16 -0.67 2.90 7.30
N SER A 17 0.27 2.00 7.62
CA SER A 17 1.18 1.40 6.64
C SER A 17 0.91 -0.09 6.49
N TYR A 18 0.81 -0.55 5.24
CA TYR A 18 0.54 -1.92 4.86
C TYR A 18 1.67 -2.47 3.99
N PHE A 19 1.99 -3.76 4.10
CA PHE A 19 3.02 -4.40 3.27
C PHE A 19 2.36 -5.35 2.27
N VAL A 20 2.54 -5.08 0.98
CA VAL A 20 1.96 -5.86 -0.13
C VAL A 20 3.07 -6.42 -1.00
N GLN A 21 2.96 -7.69 -1.40
CA GLN A 21 3.93 -8.33 -2.29
C GLN A 21 3.42 -8.34 -3.73
N ALA A 22 4.00 -7.49 -4.59
CA ALA A 22 3.59 -7.38 -5.98
C ALA A 22 4.79 -7.43 -6.94
N ARG A 23 4.56 -7.50 -8.26
CA ARG A 23 5.64 -7.37 -9.25
C ARG A 23 5.91 -5.90 -9.59
N THR A 24 4.86 -5.08 -9.61
CA THR A 24 4.91 -3.65 -9.88
C THR A 24 4.25 -2.83 -8.77
N ALA A 25 4.54 -1.53 -8.72
CA ALA A 25 3.89 -0.63 -7.77
C ALA A 25 2.38 -0.46 -8.08
N GLU A 26 2.00 -0.56 -9.35
CA GLU A 26 0.60 -0.49 -9.79
C GLU A 26 -0.20 -1.71 -9.33
N GLU A 27 0.37 -2.92 -9.44
CA GLU A 27 -0.24 -4.12 -8.87
C GLU A 27 -0.37 -4.02 -7.35
N ALA A 28 0.67 -3.55 -6.65
CA ALA A 28 0.61 -3.36 -5.19
C ALA A 28 -0.53 -2.39 -4.81
N ARG A 29 -0.67 -1.30 -5.57
CA ARG A 29 -1.73 -0.32 -5.39
C ARG A 29 -3.11 -0.92 -5.66
N ALA A 30 -3.27 -1.65 -6.76
CA ALA A 30 -4.54 -2.27 -7.14
C ALA A 30 -4.99 -3.33 -6.13
N GLU A 31 -4.08 -4.17 -5.63
CA GLU A 31 -4.39 -5.14 -4.58
C GLU A 31 -4.87 -4.46 -3.28
N HIS A 32 -4.24 -3.34 -2.92
CA HIS A 32 -4.64 -2.59 -1.73
C HIS A 32 -5.96 -1.84 -1.91
N GLU A 33 -6.14 -1.17 -3.05
CA GLU A 33 -7.36 -0.42 -3.37
C GLU A 33 -8.58 -1.36 -3.46
N ALA A 34 -8.41 -2.56 -4.01
CA ALA A 34 -9.46 -3.57 -4.09
C ALA A 34 -9.89 -4.13 -2.72
N SER A 35 -9.00 -4.11 -1.73
CA SER A 35 -9.25 -4.71 -0.41
C SER A 35 -9.81 -3.72 0.63
N ASN A 36 -9.83 -2.41 0.35
CA ASN A 36 -10.07 -1.38 1.36
C ASN A 36 -10.93 -0.21 0.85
N TYR A 37 -12.26 -0.39 0.92
CA TYR A 37 -13.25 0.65 0.61
C TYR A 37 -13.19 1.79 1.65
N GLY A 38 -12.86 3.01 1.22
CA GLY A 38 -12.82 4.20 2.10
C GLY A 38 -11.42 4.69 2.51
N THR A 39 -10.35 4.08 1.99
CA THR A 39 -8.97 4.45 2.35
C THR A 39 -8.26 5.10 1.17
N LYS A 40 -7.66 6.28 1.37
CA LYS A 40 -6.87 6.95 0.31
C LYS A 40 -5.41 6.58 0.43
N ILE A 41 -4.85 5.98 -0.61
CA ILE A 41 -3.42 5.70 -0.70
C ILE A 41 -2.67 7.02 -0.86
N VAL A 42 -1.78 7.32 0.10
CA VAL A 42 -0.99 8.57 0.10
C VAL A 42 0.45 8.33 -0.34
N SER A 43 0.98 7.12 -0.16
CA SER A 43 2.34 6.79 -0.59
C SER A 43 2.46 5.30 -0.89
N VAL A 44 3.31 4.98 -1.87
CA VAL A 44 3.75 3.61 -2.17
C VAL A 44 5.27 3.64 -2.27
N LYS A 45 5.94 2.97 -1.33
CA LYS A 45 7.40 2.88 -1.27
C LYS A 45 7.83 1.43 -1.46
N TRP A 46 8.80 1.22 -2.34
CA TRP A 46 9.43 -0.10 -2.48
C TRP A 46 10.47 -0.32 -1.37
N ILE A 47 10.40 -1.47 -0.70
CA ILE A 47 11.41 -1.91 0.25
C ILE A 47 12.27 -2.98 -0.42
N ARG A 48 13.57 -2.67 -0.58
CA ARG A 48 14.57 -3.70 -0.87
C ARG A 48 14.92 -4.40 0.44
N ASN A 49 14.50 -5.66 0.61
CA ASN A 49 15.07 -6.49 1.67
C ASN A 49 16.56 -6.71 1.38
N LYS A 50 17.40 -6.52 2.40
CA LYS A 50 18.85 -6.73 2.35
C LYS A 50 19.20 -8.09 2.94
#